data_AF-A0A451AYW3-F1
#
_entry.id   AF-A0A451AYW3-F1
#
_cell.length_a   1.000
_cell.length_b   1.000
_cell.length_c   1.000
_cell.angle_alpha   90.00
_cell.angle_beta   90.00
_cell.angle_gamma   90.00
#
_symmetry.space_group_name_H-M   'P 1'
#
loop_
_entity.id
_entity.type
_entity.pdbx_description
1 polymer ?
#
loop_
_entity_poly.entity_id
_entity_poly.type
_entity_poly.pdbx_seq_one_letter_code
_entity_poly.pdbx_strand_id
1 'polypeptide(L)'
;MNQSDLIRTIGDILTQVDVLRSDFSRRTDTRNQLDDIREDLDGFQRQLVRKLINTNTPEFTGAAKSLTSLNSDLKRTIDDVGKVADTLNTLVQLVGVIQRIVKVII
;
A
#
# COMPACT_ATOMS: atom_id res chain seq x y z
N MET A 1 -16.17 -0.87 0.15
CA MET A 1 -14.97 -1.52 -0.40
C MET A 1 -15.11 -3.00 -0.17
N ASN A 2 -15.05 -3.79 -1.24
CA ASN A 2 -15.04 -5.26 -1.17
C ASN A 2 -13.59 -5.79 -1.36
N GLN A 3 -13.40 -7.12 -1.44
CA GLN A 3 -12.08 -7.71 -1.61
C GLN A 3 -11.42 -7.38 -2.96
N SER A 4 -12.18 -7.31 -4.07
CA SER A 4 -11.63 -6.96 -5.38
C SER A 4 -11.21 -5.49 -5.46
N ASP A 5 -11.98 -4.58 -4.86
CA ASP A 5 -11.63 -3.17 -4.70
C ASP A 5 -10.31 -3.00 -3.94
N LEU A 6 -10.10 -3.81 -2.89
CA LEU A 6 -8.86 -3.80 -2.11
C LEU A 6 -7.67 -4.28 -2.94
N ILE A 7 -7.82 -5.40 -3.67
CA ILE A 7 -6.78 -5.92 -4.57
C ILE A 7 -6.40 -4.88 -5.62
N ARG A 8 -7.39 -4.19 -6.20
CA ARG A 8 -7.17 -3.11 -7.17
C ARG A 8 -6.44 -1.93 -6.53
N THR A 9 -6.84 -1.52 -5.33
CA THR A 9 -6.20 -0.43 -4.59
C THR A 9 -4.72 -0.72 -4.32
N ILE A 10 -4.38 -1.93 -3.91
CA ILE A 10 -2.98 -2.32 -3.71
C ILE A 10 -2.21 -2.33 -5.04
N GLY A 11 -2.82 -2.78 -6.13
CA GLY A 11 -2.22 -2.72 -7.47
C GLY A 11 -1.92 -1.28 -7.93
N ASP A 12 -2.85 -0.35 -7.67
CA ASP A 12 -2.65 1.08 -7.95
C ASP A 12 -1.48 1.65 -7.11
N ILE A 13 -1.35 1.25 -5.85
CA ILE A 13 -0.24 1.68 -4.96
C ILE A 13 1.09 1.07 -5.44
N LEU A 14 1.11 -0.21 -5.81
CA LEU A 14 2.31 -0.87 -6.37
C LEU A 14 2.83 -0.12 -7.60
N THR A 15 1.92 0.29 -8.48
CA THR A 15 2.26 1.08 -9.68
C THR A 15 2.87 2.43 -9.29
N GLN A 16 2.30 3.12 -8.30
CA GLN A 16 2.82 4.40 -7.81
C GLN A 16 4.22 4.24 -7.17
N VAL A 17 4.44 3.19 -6.37
CA VAL A 17 5.76 2.86 -5.82
C VAL A 17 6.75 2.55 -6.93
N ASP A 18 6.32 1.85 -7.99
CA ASP A 18 7.15 1.53 -9.15
C ASP A 18 7.56 2.77 -9.97
N VAL A 19 6.69 3.78 -10.05
CA VAL A 19 7.04 5.09 -10.62
C VAL A 19 8.05 5.81 -9.73
N LEU A 20 7.74 6.00 -8.44
CA LEU A 20 8.59 6.75 -7.52
C LEU A 20 10.00 6.15 -7.40
N ARG A 21 10.09 4.82 -7.28
CA ARG A 21 11.39 4.15 -7.17
C ARG A 21 12.24 4.45 -8.41
N SER A 22 11.64 4.60 -9.59
CA SER A 22 12.36 4.79 -10.86
C SER A 22 13.21 6.07 -10.89
N ASP A 23 12.88 7.06 -10.05
CA ASP A 23 13.64 8.30 -9.90
C ASP A 23 14.91 8.14 -9.05
N PHE A 24 15.07 7.00 -8.36
CA PHE A 24 16.21 6.73 -7.49
C PHE A 24 17.15 5.70 -8.11
N SER A 25 18.45 6.05 -8.09
CA SER A 25 19.53 5.12 -8.43
C SER A 25 19.46 3.85 -7.59
N ARG A 26 19.82 2.72 -8.21
CA ARG A 26 19.97 1.45 -7.50
C ARG A 26 21.02 1.62 -6.38
N ARG A 27 20.74 1.04 -5.21
CA ARG A 27 21.58 1.08 -3.99
C ARG A 27 21.53 2.35 -3.15
N THR A 28 20.60 3.29 -3.41
CA THR A 28 20.30 4.32 -2.42
C THR A 28 19.41 3.76 -1.32
N ASP A 29 19.53 4.28 -0.10
CA ASP A 29 18.70 3.83 1.03
C ASP A 29 17.21 4.02 0.75
N THR A 30 16.83 5.14 0.14
CA THR A 30 15.46 5.42 -0.30
C THR A 30 14.97 4.37 -1.28
N ARG A 31 15.80 3.97 -2.26
CA ARG A 31 15.42 2.94 -3.23
C ARG A 31 15.21 1.59 -2.54
N ASN A 32 16.07 1.22 -1.60
CA ASN A 32 15.94 -0.03 -0.85
C ASN A 32 14.64 -0.05 -0.04
N GLN A 33 14.31 1.05 0.65
CA GLN A 33 13.05 1.18 1.39
C GLN A 33 11.81 1.04 0.50
N LEU A 34 11.82 1.65 -0.69
CA LEU A 34 10.74 1.51 -1.67
C LEU A 34 10.64 0.08 -2.22
N ASP A 35 11.77 -0.60 -2.40
CA ASP A 35 11.82 -1.99 -2.84
C ASP A 35 11.22 -2.93 -1.77
N ASP A 36 11.55 -2.73 -0.49
CA ASP A 36 10.97 -3.48 0.63
C ASP A 36 9.44 -3.26 0.73
N ILE A 37 8.99 -2.00 0.66
CA ILE A 37 7.56 -1.66 0.67
C ILE A 37 6.83 -2.35 -0.49
N ARG A 38 7.41 -2.33 -1.68
CA ARG A 38 6.84 -2.98 -2.85
C ARG A 38 6.70 -4.49 -2.65
N GLU A 39 7.71 -5.14 -2.08
CA GLU A 39 7.68 -6.57 -1.79
C GLU A 39 6.58 -6.94 -0.79
N ASP A 40 6.44 -6.15 0.29
CA ASP A 40 5.36 -6.33 1.27
C ASP A 40 3.97 -6.19 0.62
N LEU A 41 3.76 -5.13 -0.16
CA LEU A 41 2.49 -4.87 -0.85
C LEU A 41 2.12 -6.01 -1.82
N ASP A 42 3.09 -6.49 -2.60
CA ASP A 42 2.89 -7.61 -3.52
C ASP A 42 2.61 -8.92 -2.75
N GLY A 43 3.30 -9.14 -1.63
CA GLY A 43 3.03 -10.25 -0.71
C GLY A 43 1.59 -10.23 -0.17
N PHE A 44 1.11 -9.05 0.25
CA PHE A 44 -0.26 -8.88 0.70
C PHE A 44 -1.27 -9.07 -0.43
N GLN A 45 -1.03 -8.50 -1.62
CA GLN A 45 -1.92 -8.69 -2.76
C GLN A 45 -2.05 -10.17 -3.13
N ARG A 46 -0.95 -10.93 -3.12
CA ARG A 46 -0.96 -12.38 -3.34
C ARG A 46 -1.77 -13.12 -2.29
N GLN A 47 -1.70 -12.73 -1.01
CA GLN A 47 -2.53 -13.32 0.05
C GLN A 47 -4.02 -13.03 -0.17
N LEU A 48 -4.36 -11.79 -0.53
CA LEU A 48 -5.74 -11.38 -0.84
C LEU A 48 -6.31 -12.11 -2.04
N VAL A 49 -5.52 -12.40 -3.08
CA VAL A 49 -6.01 -13.16 -4.24
C VAL A 49 -6.27 -14.62 -3.87
N ARG A 50 -5.48 -15.20 -2.96
CA ARG A 50 -5.52 -16.64 -2.64
C ARG A 50 -6.51 -17.01 -1.55
N LYS A 51 -6.91 -16.07 -0.69
CA LYS A 51 -7.72 -16.35 0.49
C LYS A 51 -8.95 -15.46 0.54
N LEU A 52 -10.02 -15.93 1.19
CA LEU A 52 -11.23 -15.14 1.38
C LEU A 52 -11.10 -14.23 2.59
N ILE A 53 -11.55 -12.99 2.45
CA ILE A 53 -11.67 -12.04 3.57
C ILE A 53 -13.12 -11.91 4.01
N ASN A 54 -13.33 -11.94 5.33
CA ASN A 54 -14.59 -11.46 5.88
C ASN A 54 -14.61 -9.93 5.88
N THR A 55 -15.24 -9.37 4.85
CA THR A 55 -15.36 -7.92 4.67
C THR A 55 -16.39 -7.27 5.60
N ASN A 56 -17.18 -8.06 6.34
CA ASN A 56 -18.23 -7.57 7.24
C ASN A 56 -17.74 -7.31 8.67
N THR A 57 -16.44 -7.38 8.94
CA THR A 57 -15.90 -7.10 10.27
C THR A 57 -15.72 -5.59 10.50
N PRO A 58 -15.92 -5.09 11.74
CA PRO A 58 -15.59 -3.71 12.09
C PRO A 58 -14.13 -3.36 11.80
N GLU A 59 -13.23 -4.31 12.02
CA GLU A 59 -11.79 -4.18 11.76
C GLU A 59 -11.52 -3.93 10.26
N PHE A 60 -12.15 -4.72 9.39
CA PHE A 60 -12.05 -4.52 7.94
C PHE A 60 -12.59 -3.15 7.55
N THR A 61 -13.78 -2.78 8.05
CA THR A 61 -14.45 -1.52 7.69
C THR A 61 -13.63 -0.30 8.13
N GLY A 62 -13.03 -0.34 9.32
CA GLY A 62 -12.16 0.72 9.83
C GLY A 62 -10.89 0.86 8.98
N ALA A 63 -10.18 -0.25 8.77
CA ALA A 63 -8.96 -0.25 7.98
C ALA A 63 -9.21 0.13 6.51
N ALA A 64 -10.34 -0.27 5.95
CA ALA A 64 -10.77 0.08 4.60
C ALA A 64 -10.91 1.61 4.39
N LYS A 65 -11.47 2.32 5.37
CA LYS A 65 -11.58 3.78 5.33
C LYS A 65 -10.20 4.45 5.40
N SER A 66 -9.34 4.01 6.32
CA SER A 66 -7.97 4.51 6.43
C SER A 66 -7.18 4.31 5.14
N LEU A 67 -7.30 3.14 4.51
CA LEU A 67 -6.63 2.83 3.25
C LEU A 67 -7.05 3.79 2.13
N THR A 68 -8.34 4.10 2.03
CA THR A 68 -8.86 5.02 1.00
C THR A 68 -8.30 6.43 1.16
N SER A 69 -8.26 6.93 2.41
CA SER A 69 -7.69 8.24 2.71
C SER A 69 -6.21 8.30 2.37
N LEU A 70 -5.43 7.34 2.88
CA LEU A 70 -3.99 7.30 2.68
C LEU A 70 -3.60 7.09 1.21
N ASN A 71 -4.37 6.33 0.43
CA ASN A 71 -4.13 6.20 -1.01
C ASN A 71 -4.39 7.52 -1.75
N SER A 72 -5.36 8.31 -1.28
CA SER A 72 -5.60 9.64 -1.85
C SER A 72 -4.48 10.61 -1.51
N ASP A 73 -3.95 10.53 -0.29
CA ASP A 73 -2.79 11.33 0.13
C ASP A 73 -1.52 10.93 -0.63
N LEU A 74 -1.28 9.63 -0.80
CA LEU A 74 -0.16 9.11 -1.58
C LEU A 74 -0.17 9.65 -3.01
N LYS A 75 -1.33 9.60 -3.69
CA LYS A 75 -1.48 10.14 -5.05
C LYS A 75 -1.16 11.63 -5.14
N ARG A 76 -1.31 12.39 -4.06
CA ARG A 76 -0.99 13.83 -4.03
C ARG A 76 0.50 14.10 -3.80
N THR A 77 1.24 13.16 -3.22
CA THR A 77 2.64 13.35 -2.84
C THR A 77 3.62 12.57 -3.72
N ILE A 78 3.16 11.53 -4.42
CA ILE A 78 4.02 10.64 -5.22
C ILE A 78 4.70 11.36 -6.40
N ASP A 79 4.04 12.37 -6.98
CA ASP A 79 4.57 13.15 -8.12
C ASP A 79 5.52 14.29 -7.68
N ASP A 80 5.69 14.51 -6.38
CA ASP A 80 6.51 15.59 -5.82
C ASP A 80 7.75 15.03 -5.13
N VAL A 81 8.88 15.05 -5.84
CA VAL A 81 10.19 14.60 -5.32
C VAL A 81 10.63 15.38 -4.08
N GLY A 82 10.14 16.61 -3.88
CA GLY A 82 10.39 17.39 -2.67
C GLY A 82 9.69 16.84 -1.42
N LYS A 83 8.69 15.96 -1.60
CA LYS A 83 7.90 15.34 -0.54
C LYS A 83 8.20 13.86 -0.33
N VAL A 84 9.35 13.37 -0.80
CA VAL A 84 9.71 11.93 -0.71
C VAL A 84 9.64 11.38 0.71
N ALA A 85 10.05 12.16 1.72
CA ALA A 85 9.94 11.74 3.12
C ALA A 85 8.49 11.55 3.57
N ASP A 86 7.59 12.48 3.20
CA ASP A 86 6.15 12.39 3.51
C ASP A 86 5.49 11.23 2.76
N THR A 87 5.90 11.03 1.50
CA THR A 87 5.46 9.92 0.66
C THR A 87 5.87 8.58 1.26
N LEU A 88 7.12 8.44 1.71
CA LEU A 88 7.59 7.24 2.41
C LEU A 88 6.82 6.99 3.71
N ASN A 89 6.59 8.02 4.52
CA ASN A 89 5.82 7.88 5.74
C ASN A 89 4.37 7.42 5.45
N THR A 90 3.75 7.99 4.41
CA THR A 90 2.42 7.58 3.94
C THR A 90 2.41 6.11 3.50
N LEU A 91 3.43 5.67 2.75
CA LEU A 91 3.58 4.29 2.33
C LEU A 91 3.74 3.32 3.51
N VAL A 92 4.54 3.66 4.51
CA VAL A 92 4.68 2.84 5.73
C VAL A 92 3.34 2.71 6.46
N GLN A 93 2.58 3.80 6.57
CA GLN A 93 1.24 3.76 7.16
C GLN A 93 0.27 2.89 6.35
N LEU A 94 0.32 2.99 5.01
CA LEU A 94 -0.46 2.16 4.09
C LEU A 94 -0.19 0.67 4.29
N VAL A 95 1.09 0.28 4.30
CA VAL A 95 1.53 -1.10 4.57
C VAL A 95 0.97 -1.59 5.90
N GLY A 96 1.05 -0.78 6.96
CA GLY A 96 0.51 -1.12 8.27
C GLY A 96 -1.02 -1.30 8.28
N VAL A 97 -1.76 -0.52 7.50
CA VAL A 97 -3.23 -0.68 7.36
C VAL A 97 -3.56 -1.95 6.58
N ILE A 98 -2.86 -2.20 5.46
CA ILE A 98 -3.06 -3.41 4.64
C ILE A 98 -2.74 -4.67 5.46
N GLN A 99 -1.68 -4.66 6.27
CA GLN A 99 -1.35 -5.76 7.15
C GLN A 99 -2.49 -6.08 8.13
N ARG A 100 -3.16 -5.06 8.70
CA ARG A 100 -4.34 -5.27 9.57
C ARG A 100 -5.51 -5.89 8.81
N ILE A 101 -5.71 -5.51 7.56
CA ILE A 101 -6.75 -6.10 6.71
C ILE A 101 -6.43 -7.56 6.39
N VAL A 102 -5.17 -7.87 6.07
CA VAL A 102 -4.73 -9.24 5.78
C VAL A 102 -4.84 -10.14 7.02
N LYS A 103 -4.71 -9.60 8.24
CA LYS A 103 -4.91 -10.36 9.48
C LYS A 103 -6.33 -10.87 9.71
N VAL A 104 -7.35 -10.32 9.04
CA VAL A 104 -8.75 -10.80 9.15
C VAL A 104 -9.12 -11.83 8.09
N ILE A 105 -8.13 -12.33 7.35
CA ILE A 105 -8.30 -13.46 6.43
C ILE A 105 -8.66 -14.73 7.22
N ILE A 106 -9.63 -15.49 6.72
CA ILE A 106 -10.09 -16.77 7.28
C ILE A 106 -9.46 -17.94 6.52
#